data_AF-A0A1B3P5N0-F1
#
_entry.id   AF-A0A1B3P5N0-F1
#
_cell.length_a   1.000
_cell.length_b   1.000
_cell.length_c   1.000
_cell.angle_alpha   90.00
_cell.angle_beta   90.00
_cell.angle_gamma   90.00
#
_symmetry.space_group_name_H-M   'P 1'
#
loop_
_entity.id
_entity.type
_entity.pdbx_description
1 polymer ?
#
loop_
_entity_poly.entity_id
_entity_poly.type
_entity_poly.pdbx_seq_one_letter_code
_entity_poly.pdbx_strand_id
1 'polypeptide(L)'
;MIFINLLTITITICFSGFLVKFTRRPLDMVNFFVVAVACILCIFQLCYYGEMLSRASVEIADSAYESLWYKCNTSHQKALMFIISRAQKPCSLTSLKYAPITLNTFSKVMGTTWSYYSLVRTVYERE
;
A
#
# COMPACT_ATOMS: atom_id res chain seq x y z
N MET A 1 2.78 2.07 12.50
CA MET A 1 3.66 0.97 12.02
C MET A 1 3.76 0.95 10.50
N ILE A 2 2.65 0.86 9.75
CA ILE A 2 2.70 0.80 8.27
C ILE A 2 3.23 2.08 7.63
N PHE A 3 2.86 3.26 8.15
CA PHE A 3 3.42 4.53 7.70
C PHE A 3 4.95 4.57 7.81
N ILE A 4 5.49 4.08 8.94
CA ILE A 4 6.93 4.00 9.18
C ILE A 4 7.56 3.07 8.14
N ASN A 5 6.93 1.93 7.85
CA ASN A 5 7.41 0.98 6.85
C ASN A 5 7.47 1.62 5.44
N LEU A 6 6.42 2.37 5.05
CA LEU A 6 6.39 3.11 3.79
C LEU A 6 7.52 4.16 3.70
N LEU A 7 7.76 4.91 4.78
CA LEU A 7 8.86 5.88 4.83
C LEU A 7 10.24 5.21 4.78
N THR A 8 10.43 4.10 5.49
CA THR A 8 11.69 3.36 5.45
C THR A 8 11.98 2.87 4.04
N ILE A 9 10.98 2.31 3.34
CA ILE A 9 11.18 1.78 1.99
C ILE A 9 11.47 2.89 0.98
N THR A 10 10.80 4.04 1.03
CA THR A 10 11.09 5.15 0.11
C THR A 10 12.51 5.69 0.28
N ILE A 11 12.98 5.80 1.52
CA ILE A 11 14.36 6.20 1.84
C ILE A 11 15.35 5.15 1.31
N THR A 12 15.09 3.85 1.53
CA THR A 12 15.96 2.77 1.04
C THR A 12 16.05 2.76 -0.50
N ILE A 13 14.92 2.93 -1.20
CA ILE A 13 14.92 2.98 -2.67
C ILE A 13 15.76 4.16 -3.16
N CYS A 14 15.58 5.36 -2.59
CA CYS A 14 16.37 6.51 -3.02
C CYS A 14 17.87 6.32 -2.73
N PHE A 15 18.22 5.79 -1.56
CA PHE A 15 19.61 5.57 -1.17
C PHE A 15 20.28 4.52 -2.06
N SER A 16 19.57 3.43 -2.37
CA SER A 16 20.06 2.41 -3.31
C SER A 16 20.32 2.98 -4.72
N GLY A 17 19.43 3.83 -5.23
CA GLY A 17 19.62 4.50 -6.52
C GLY A 17 20.83 5.43 -6.55
N PHE A 18 21.12 6.11 -5.44
CA PHE A 18 22.31 6.97 -5.32
C PHE A 18 23.61 6.14 -5.23
N LEU A 19 23.62 5.07 -4.43
CA LEU A 19 24.80 4.22 -4.24
C LEU A 19 25.23 3.48 -5.51
N VAL A 20 24.30 3.17 -6.42
CA VAL A 20 24.62 2.61 -7.75
C VAL A 20 25.54 3.53 -8.54
N LYS A 21 25.40 4.85 -8.42
CA LYS A 21 26.28 5.81 -9.11
C LYS A 21 27.68 5.89 -8.50
N PHE A 22 27.78 5.77 -7.18
CA PHE A 22 29.05 5.93 -6.46
C PHE A 22 29.91 4.65 -6.48
N THR A 23 29.28 3.49 -6.66
CA THR A 23 29.96 2.21 -6.56
C THR A 23 30.56 1.78 -7.91
N ARG A 24 31.86 1.46 -7.94
CA ARG A 24 32.55 0.97 -9.14
C ARG A 24 32.51 -0.55 -9.32
N ARG A 25 32.10 -1.30 -8.29
CA ARG A 25 32.10 -2.77 -8.32
C ARG A 25 30.79 -3.31 -8.91
N PRO A 26 30.85 -4.23 -9.89
CA PRO A 26 29.66 -4.75 -10.55
C PRO A 26 28.77 -5.59 -9.62
N LEU A 27 29.36 -6.30 -8.66
CA LEU A 27 28.62 -7.11 -7.68
C LEU A 27 27.72 -6.25 -6.78
N ASP A 28 28.22 -5.10 -6.33
CA ASP A 28 27.48 -4.21 -5.45
C ASP A 28 26.34 -3.51 -6.20
N MET A 29 26.54 -3.14 -7.48
CA MET A 29 25.46 -2.63 -8.35
C MET A 29 24.30 -3.62 -8.46
N VAL A 30 24.60 -4.92 -8.68
CA VAL A 30 23.56 -5.96 -8.77
C VAL A 30 22.82 -6.09 -7.44
N ASN A 31 23.52 -6.06 -6.30
CA ASN A 31 22.89 -6.11 -4.98
C ASN A 31 21.93 -4.93 -4.75
N PHE A 32 22.34 -3.70 -5.05
CA PHE A 32 21.47 -2.53 -4.89
C PHE A 32 20.24 -2.59 -5.80
N PHE A 33 20.40 -3.09 -7.03
CA PHE A 33 19.28 -3.29 -7.95
C PHE A 33 18.28 -4.33 -7.41
N VAL A 34 18.77 -5.46 -6.90
CA VAL A 34 17.93 -6.50 -6.29
C VAL A 34 17.18 -5.97 -5.06
N VAL A 35 17.85 -5.20 -4.21
CA VAL A 35 17.22 -4.55 -3.05
C VAL A 35 16.12 -3.59 -3.48
N ALA A 36 16.36 -2.74 -4.48
CA ALA A 36 15.37 -1.80 -4.99
C ALA A 36 14.12 -2.53 -5.53
N VAL A 37 14.30 -3.59 -6.32
CA VAL A 37 13.21 -4.41 -6.84
C VAL A 37 12.43 -5.10 -5.71
N ALA A 38 13.12 -5.68 -4.73
CA ALA A 38 12.48 -6.32 -3.58
C ALA A 38 11.63 -5.32 -2.78
N CYS A 39 12.14 -4.12 -2.55
CA CYS A 39 11.41 -3.04 -1.89
C CYS A 39 10.13 -2.63 -2.65
N ILE A 40 10.20 -2.49 -3.98
CA ILE A 40 9.04 -2.16 -4.82
C ILE A 40 7.97 -3.26 -4.73
N LEU A 41 8.39 -4.52 -4.82
CA LEU A 41 7.49 -5.67 -4.69
C LEU A 41 6.80 -5.71 -3.33
N CYS A 42 7.54 -5.44 -2.24
CA CYS A 42 6.96 -5.37 -0.89
C CYS A 42 5.87 -4.30 -0.78
N ILE A 43 6.09 -3.08 -1.30
CA ILE A 43 5.05 -2.03 -1.26
C ILE A 43 3.86 -2.43 -2.14
N PHE A 44 4.11 -2.94 -3.34
CA PHE A 44 3.06 -3.38 -4.25
C PHE A 44 2.16 -4.43 -3.60
N GLN A 45 2.77 -5.46 -2.99
CA GLN A 45 2.08 -6.54 -2.30
C GLN A 45 1.24 -6.01 -1.13
N LEU A 46 1.79 -5.08 -0.34
CA LEU A 46 1.10 -4.46 0.79
C LEU A 46 -0.10 -3.62 0.33
N CYS A 47 0.05 -2.84 -0.74
CA CYS A 47 -1.03 -2.07 -1.34
C CYS A 47 -2.12 -2.96 -1.96
N TYR A 48 -1.71 -4.05 -2.61
CA TYR A 48 -2.62 -5.03 -3.22
C TYR A 48 -3.49 -5.72 -2.16
N TYR A 49 -2.87 -6.27 -1.11
CA TYR A 49 -3.62 -6.89 -0.02
C TYR A 49 -4.46 -5.89 0.77
N GLY A 50 -3.98 -4.65 0.95
CA GLY A 50 -4.75 -3.59 1.58
C GLY A 50 -6.04 -3.26 0.80
N GLU A 51 -5.94 -3.21 -0.53
CA GLU A 51 -7.09 -2.97 -1.39
C GLU A 51 -8.05 -4.15 -1.44
N MET A 52 -7.53 -5.38 -1.55
CA MET A 52 -8.32 -6.61 -1.53
C MET A 52 -9.10 -6.74 -0.21
N LEU A 53 -8.46 -6.45 0.93
CA LEU A 53 -9.11 -6.49 2.24
C LEU A 53 -10.22 -5.43 2.36
N SER A 54 -9.99 -4.24 1.82
CA SER A 54 -10.98 -3.17 1.80
C SER A 54 -12.19 -3.54 0.94
N ARG A 55 -11.95 -4.10 -0.26
CA ARG A 55 -13.03 -4.61 -1.15
C ARG A 55 -13.82 -5.74 -0.49
N ALA A 56 -13.14 -6.75 0.03
CA ALA A 56 -13.79 -7.88 0.70
C ALA A 56 -14.63 -7.42 1.91
N SER A 57 -14.19 -6.38 2.64
CA SER A 57 -14.97 -5.82 3.75
C SER A 57 -16.31 -5.23 3.28
N VAL A 58 -16.35 -4.59 2.12
CA VAL A 58 -17.57 -4.04 1.53
C VAL A 58 -18.44 -5.16 0.95
N GLU A 59 -17.84 -6.11 0.25
CA GLU A 59 -18.53 -7.25 -0.36
C GLU A 59 -19.25 -8.15 0.67
N ILE A 60 -18.73 -8.24 1.90
CA ILE A 60 -19.42 -8.90 3.03
C ILE A 60 -20.72 -8.19 3.38
N ALA A 61 -20.77 -6.85 3.31
CA ALA A 61 -21.99 -6.10 3.58
C ALA A 61 -23.04 -6.33 2.48
N ASP A 62 -22.61 -6.32 1.21
CA ASP A 62 -23.50 -6.51 0.06
C ASP A 62 -24.06 -7.94 0.02
N SER A 63 -23.21 -8.96 0.19
CA SER A 63 -23.65 -10.36 0.25
C SER A 63 -24.56 -10.66 1.45
N ALA A 64 -24.30 -10.04 2.60
CA ALA A 64 -25.20 -10.13 3.75
C ALA A 64 -26.57 -9.47 3.46
N TYR A 65 -26.59 -8.34 2.75
CA TYR A 65 -27.83 -7.66 2.35
C TYR A 65 -28.65 -8.47 1.33
N GLU A 66 -27.98 -9.15 0.39
CA GLU A 66 -28.61 -9.97 -0.65
C GLU A 66 -29.16 -11.31 -0.11
N SER A 67 -28.76 -11.71 1.10
CA SER A 67 -29.33 -12.88 1.75
C SER A 67 -30.84 -12.72 2.01
N LEU A 68 -31.58 -13.84 2.12
CA LEU A 68 -33.01 -13.82 2.49
C LEU A 68 -33.22 -13.48 3.99
N TRP A 69 -32.57 -12.43 4.48
CA TRP A 69 -32.57 -12.00 5.88
C TRP A 69 -33.98 -11.71 6.41
N TYR A 70 -34.88 -11.27 5.55
CA TYR A 70 -36.29 -11.01 5.86
C TYR A 70 -37.09 -12.28 6.18
N LYS A 71 -36.61 -13.47 5.79
CA LYS A 71 -37.22 -14.78 6.12
C LYS A 71 -36.62 -15.45 7.36
N CYS A 72 -35.60 -14.85 7.97
CA CYS A 72 -34.88 -15.43 9.11
C CYS A 72 -35.48 -14.99 10.45
N ASN A 73 -35.13 -15.71 11.53
CA ASN A 73 -35.57 -15.34 12.89
C ASN A 73 -35.12 -13.93 13.28
N THR A 74 -35.91 -13.24 14.12
CA THR A 74 -35.64 -11.87 14.58
C THR A 74 -34.28 -11.70 15.26
N SER A 75 -33.77 -12.74 15.93
CA SER A 75 -32.42 -12.73 16.50
C SER A 75 -31.32 -12.73 15.42
N HIS A 76 -31.52 -13.47 14.32
CA HIS A 76 -30.59 -13.51 13.19
C HIS A 76 -30.62 -12.19 12.39
N GLN A 77 -31.80 -11.58 12.21
CA GLN A 77 -31.92 -10.27 11.58
C GLN A 77 -31.14 -9.18 12.33
N LYS A 78 -31.26 -9.13 13.66
CA LYS A 78 -30.51 -8.16 14.48
C LYS A 78 -29.00 -8.38 14.35
N ALA A 79 -28.54 -9.63 14.44
CA ALA A 79 -27.12 -9.96 14.27
C ALA A 79 -26.59 -9.54 12.89
N LEU A 80 -27.36 -9.80 11.83
CA LEU A 80 -26.99 -9.43 10.46
C LEU A 80 -26.93 -7.92 10.27
N MET A 81 -27.88 -7.17 10.85
CA MET A 81 -27.89 -5.72 10.82
C MET A 81 -26.65 -5.11 11.52
N PHE A 82 -26.19 -5.70 12.62
CA PHE A 82 -24.92 -5.31 13.25
C PHE A 82 -23.70 -5.62 12.37
N ILE A 83 -23.70 -6.76 11.69
CA ILE A 83 -22.61 -7.15 10.78
C ILE A 83 -22.55 -6.19 9.58
N ILE A 84 -23.68 -5.89 8.94
CA ILE A 84 -23.77 -4.95 7.81
C ILE A 84 -23.35 -3.55 8.25
N SER A 85 -23.87 -3.06 9.39
CA SER A 85 -23.50 -1.73 9.92
C SER A 85 -22.01 -1.62 10.22
N ARG A 86 -21.37 -2.70 10.69
CA ARG A 86 -19.92 -2.75 10.91
C ARG A 86 -19.14 -2.83 9.60
N ALA A 87 -19.59 -3.65 8.65
CA ALA A 87 -18.92 -3.88 7.36
C ALA A 87 -19.00 -2.67 6.41
N GLN A 88 -20.06 -1.85 6.53
CA GLN A 88 -20.18 -0.55 5.84
C GLN A 88 -19.12 0.47 6.25
N LYS A 89 -18.45 0.28 7.40
CA LYS A 89 -17.18 0.95 7.67
C LYS A 89 -16.08 0.04 7.11
N PRO A 90 -15.59 0.28 5.88
CA PRO A 90 -14.54 -0.55 5.33
C PRO A 90 -13.38 -0.57 6.32
N CYS A 91 -12.83 -1.75 6.59
CA CYS A 91 -11.56 -1.91 7.27
C CYS A 91 -10.45 -1.38 6.35
N SER A 92 -10.47 -0.06 6.13
CA SER A 92 -9.43 0.66 5.43
C SER A 92 -8.24 0.64 6.37
N LEU A 93 -7.22 -0.13 5.97
CA LEU A 93 -5.86 0.01 6.46
C LEU A 93 -5.43 1.46 6.21
N THR A 94 -5.75 2.32 7.18
CA THR A 94 -5.58 3.75 7.07
C THR A 94 -4.23 4.07 7.68
N SER A 95 -3.26 4.37 6.82
CA SER A 95 -2.03 4.97 7.30
C SER A 95 -2.35 6.39 7.77
N LEU A 96 -2.40 6.58 9.09
CA LEU A 96 -2.41 7.90 9.72
C LEU A 96 -3.67 8.75 9.44
N LYS A 97 -4.89 8.18 9.44
CA LYS A 97 -6.17 8.92 9.28
C LYS A 97 -6.40 9.70 7.96
N TYR A 98 -5.44 9.81 7.04
CA TYR A 98 -5.55 10.69 5.86
C TYR A 98 -5.64 10.00 4.48
N ALA A 99 -5.25 8.73 4.35
CA ALA A 99 -5.39 8.02 3.07
C ALA A 99 -5.57 6.50 3.23
N PRO A 100 -6.52 5.89 2.50
CA PRO A 100 -6.62 4.43 2.42
C PRO A 100 -5.42 3.87 1.65
N ILE A 101 -4.83 2.79 2.15
CA ILE A 101 -3.80 2.03 1.44
C ILE A 101 -4.46 1.37 0.24
N THR A 102 -4.23 1.93 -0.94
CA THR A 102 -4.79 1.52 -2.23
C THR A 102 -3.70 1.56 -3.29
N LEU A 103 -3.93 0.94 -4.44
CA LEU A 103 -3.05 1.06 -5.62
C LEU A 103 -2.80 2.52 -6.02
N ASN A 104 -3.77 3.41 -5.79
CA ASN A 104 -3.59 4.84 -6.03
C ASN A 104 -2.49 5.46 -5.14
N THR A 105 -2.39 5.01 -3.88
CA THR A 105 -1.33 5.43 -2.96
C THR A 105 0.03 4.90 -3.42
N PHE A 106 0.10 3.68 -3.95
CA PHE A 106 1.32 3.15 -4.57
C PHE A 106 1.81 4.03 -5.73
N SER A 107 0.93 4.38 -6.67
CA SER A 107 1.27 5.25 -7.79
C SER A 107 1.77 6.63 -7.34
N LYS A 108 1.15 7.21 -6.31
CA LYS A 108 1.61 8.48 -5.74
C LYS A 108 3.01 8.36 -5.12
N VAL A 109 3.27 7.29 -4.36
CA VAL A 109 4.57 7.04 -3.74
C VAL A 109 5.65 6.84 -4.81
N MET A 110 5.37 6.05 -5.85
CA MET A 110 6.29 5.86 -6.96
C MET A 110 6.60 7.18 -7.68
N GLY A 111 5.58 8.01 -7.91
CA GLY A 111 5.74 9.34 -8.52
C GLY A 111 6.60 10.29 -7.68
N THR A 112 6.41 10.31 -6.36
CA THR A 112 7.23 11.15 -5.46
C THR A 112 8.67 10.64 -5.37
N THR A 113 8.88 9.32 -5.31
CA THR A 113 10.22 8.72 -5.34
C THR A 113 10.95 9.07 -6.64
N TRP A 114 10.28 8.98 -7.80
CA TRP A 114 10.88 9.35 -9.08
C TRP A 114 11.24 10.83 -9.16
N SER A 115 10.33 11.71 -8.69
CA SER A 115 10.58 13.15 -8.61
C SER A 115 11.80 13.46 -7.75
N TYR A 116 11.90 12.85 -6.57
CA TYR A 116 13.05 13.02 -5.67
C TYR A 116 14.35 12.49 -6.30
N TYR A 117 14.32 11.32 -6.94
CA TYR A 117 15.47 10.79 -7.67
C TYR A 117 15.92 11.72 -8.81
N SER A 118 14.98 12.27 -9.59
CA SER A 118 15.27 13.21 -10.67
C SER A 118 15.89 14.51 -10.14
N LEU A 119 15.40 15.02 -9.01
CA LEU A 119 15.97 16.20 -8.35
C LEU A 119 17.41 15.94 -7.90
N VAL A 120 17.66 14.85 -7.18
CA VAL A 120 19.01 14.47 -6.75
C VAL A 120 19.95 14.33 -7.94
N ARG A 121 19.49 13.69 -9.02
CA ARG A 121 20.25 13.56 -10.27
C ARG A 121 20.62 14.92 -10.87
N THR A 122 19.66 15.84 -10.96
CA THR A 122 19.85 17.16 -11.59
C THR A 122 20.80 18.04 -10.79
N VAL A 123 20.77 17.94 -9.45
CA VAL A 123 21.71 18.67 -8.57
C VAL A 123 23.13 18.15 -8.76
N TYR A 124 23.31 16.83 -8.80
CA TYR A 124 24.64 16.21 -8.92
C TYR A 124 25.23 16.26 -10.35
N GLU A 125 24.40 16.40 -11.39
CA GLU A 125 24.86 16.68 -12.77
C GLU A 125 25.28 18.14 -12.98
N ARG A 126 24.96 19.05 -12.04
CA ARG A 126 25.29 20.48 -12.11
C ARG A 126 26.59 20.84 -11.37
N GLU A 127 27.12 19.93 -10.56
CA GLU A 127 28.45 20.01 -9.94
C GLU A 127 29.50 19.31 -10.80
#